data_AF-A0A4Q6BLF4-F1
#
_entry.id   AF-A0A4Q6BLF4-F1
#
_cell.length_a   1.000
_cell.length_b   1.000
_cell.length_c   1.000
_cell.angle_alpha   90.00
_cell.angle_beta   90.00
_cell.angle_gamma   90.00
#
_symmetry.space_group_name_H-M   'P 1'
#
loop_
_entity.id
_entity.type
_entity.pdbx_description
1 polymer ?
#
loop_
_entity_poly.entity_id
_entity_poly.type
_entity_poly.pdbx_seq_one_letter_code
_entity_poly.pdbx_strand_id
1 'polypeptide(L)'
;MLEFFTRKHPVHVVISGLMLFVLVSCGGSSEDDAPVAGTCDSSQATVTSATFDQLWTNVFSNQCGSCHGVGATGTAGGPDMRTPDAFYSGLVGKDGSSTPEWETYESIRGACLSYQFIQSRNANQSVVMAVLDSSVSLSGCTIKFHRNADPQNVCITDANLVKLREWINAGANR
;
A
#
# COMPACT_ATOMS: atom_id res chain seq x y z
N MET A 1 45.02 20.50 48.26
CA MET A 1 45.37 21.91 48.55
C MET A 1 44.58 22.72 47.52
N LEU A 2 43.52 23.47 47.77
CA LEU A 2 42.90 24.04 48.97
C LEU A 2 41.38 23.78 48.91
N GLU A 3 40.77 23.54 50.06
CA GLU A 3 39.35 23.83 50.32
C GLU A 3 39.15 25.34 50.47
N PHE A 4 37.94 25.84 50.20
CA PHE A 4 37.29 27.07 50.71
C PHE A 4 36.15 27.45 49.72
N PHE A 5 34.95 27.93 50.03
CA PHE A 5 34.34 28.51 51.23
C PHE A 5 32.82 28.30 51.16
N THR A 6 32.21 28.21 52.33
CA THR A 6 30.78 28.35 52.64
C THR A 6 30.27 29.79 52.45
N ARG A 7 29.01 30.00 52.02
CA ARG A 7 28.04 30.88 52.71
C ARG A 7 26.63 30.92 52.10
N LYS A 8 25.67 31.12 53.02
CA LYS A 8 24.21 31.17 52.88
C LYS A 8 23.68 32.58 52.52
N HIS A 9 22.39 32.57 52.12
CA HIS A 9 21.32 33.60 52.21
C HIS A 9 21.00 34.37 50.90
N PRO A 10 19.79 34.94 50.71
CA PRO A 10 18.48 34.72 51.34
C PRO A 10 17.34 34.40 50.31
N VAL A 11 16.19 34.05 50.86
CA VAL A 11 14.88 33.88 50.22
C VAL A 11 14.39 35.20 49.62
N HIS A 12 14.02 35.21 48.34
CA HIS A 12 13.03 36.15 47.79
C HIS A 12 11.90 35.36 47.11
N VAL A 13 10.75 35.39 47.78
CA VAL A 13 9.45 35.02 47.23
C VAL A 13 9.02 36.16 46.31
N VAL A 14 8.88 35.88 45.01
CA VAL A 14 8.07 36.69 44.10
C VAL A 14 7.05 35.77 43.46
N ILE A 15 5.86 35.77 44.05
CA ILE A 15 4.63 35.26 43.44
C ILE A 15 4.11 36.40 42.56
N SER A 16 4.13 36.21 41.25
CA SER A 16 3.26 36.98 40.34
C SER A 16 2.96 36.14 39.13
N GLY A 17 1.65 35.96 38.93
CA GLY A 17 1.08 34.94 38.07
C GLY A 17 1.55 35.05 36.63
N LEU A 18 1.88 33.90 36.06
CA LEU A 18 1.95 33.73 34.63
C LEU A 18 1.04 32.58 34.24
N MET A 19 0.31 32.84 33.16
CA MET A 19 -0.84 32.11 32.66
C MET A 19 -0.66 30.60 32.60
N LEU A 20 -1.72 29.93 33.03
CA LEU A 20 -2.01 28.53 32.82
C LEU A 20 -2.16 28.24 31.32
N PHE A 21 -1.06 28.00 30.62
CA PHE A 21 -1.11 27.24 29.37
C PHE A 21 -1.19 25.77 29.73
N VAL A 22 -2.36 25.19 29.50
CA VAL A 22 -2.59 23.75 29.50
C VAL A 22 -1.80 23.17 28.32
N LEU A 23 -0.52 22.86 28.54
CA LEU A 23 0.22 21.96 27.69
C LEU A 23 -0.21 20.55 28.06
N VAL A 24 -1.08 19.99 27.22
CA VAL A 24 -1.38 18.56 27.21
C VAL A 24 -0.06 17.80 27.02
N SER A 25 0.29 17.01 28.01
CA SER A 25 1.33 15.99 27.92
C SER A 25 1.08 15.06 26.74
N CYS A 26 2.11 14.84 25.94
CA CYS A 26 2.41 13.51 25.42
C CYS A 26 3.90 13.29 25.66
N GLY A 27 4.20 12.64 26.79
CA GLY A 27 5.54 12.13 27.08
C GLY A 27 5.77 10.81 26.35
N GLY A 28 7.04 10.49 26.10
CA GLY A 28 7.48 9.16 25.69
C GLY A 28 8.68 9.19 24.76
N SER A 29 9.87 9.22 25.36
CA SER A 29 11.16 8.98 24.69
C SER A 29 11.43 7.48 24.60
N SER A 30 11.80 6.99 23.41
CA SER A 30 12.53 5.73 23.14
C SER A 30 12.73 5.66 21.62
N GLU A 31 13.92 5.90 21.06
CA GLU A 31 15.00 4.92 20.84
C GLU A 31 14.53 3.73 19.98
N ASP A 32 15.01 3.72 18.72
CA ASP A 32 14.99 2.60 17.77
C ASP A 32 13.64 1.96 17.39
N ASP A 33 12.73 2.75 16.81
CA ASP A 33 11.73 2.17 15.91
C ASP A 33 12.36 1.96 14.53
N ALA A 34 12.88 0.75 14.30
CA ALA A 34 12.96 0.21 12.96
C ALA A 34 11.58 0.41 12.28
N PRO A 35 11.52 0.78 10.98
CA PRO A 35 10.24 0.92 10.30
C PRO A 35 9.47 -0.39 10.46
N VAL A 36 8.39 -0.33 11.25
CA VAL A 36 7.46 -1.45 11.37
C VAL A 36 6.93 -1.64 9.95
N ALA A 37 7.21 -2.79 9.34
CA ALA A 37 6.64 -3.15 8.05
C ALA A 37 5.14 -2.87 8.12
N GLY A 38 4.68 -1.92 7.29
CA GLY A 38 3.45 -1.17 7.51
C GLY A 38 2.28 -2.07 7.85
N THR A 39 1.83 -2.02 9.10
CA THR A 39 0.48 -2.47 9.42
C THR A 39 -0.45 -1.63 8.58
N CYS A 40 -1.20 -2.27 7.68
CA CYS A 40 -2.22 -1.63 6.88
C CYS A 40 -3.31 -1.17 7.84
N ASP A 41 -3.13 0.03 8.39
CA ASP A 41 -3.94 0.65 9.43
C ASP A 41 -5.27 1.17 8.84
N SER A 42 -5.78 0.47 7.81
CA SER A 42 -6.35 1.11 6.63
C SER A 42 -7.63 1.88 6.94
N SER A 43 -7.59 3.17 6.64
CA SER A 43 -8.75 4.04 6.42
C SER A 43 -9.55 3.68 5.16
N GLN A 44 -9.38 2.47 4.61
CA GLN A 44 -10.12 2.05 3.42
C GLN A 44 -11.57 1.82 3.74
N ALA A 45 -12.42 2.37 2.86
CA ALA A 45 -13.82 2.00 2.83
C ALA A 45 -13.95 0.49 2.53
N THR A 46 -14.83 -0.15 3.29
CA THR A 46 -15.20 -1.56 3.08
C THR A 46 -15.85 -1.74 1.71
N VAL A 47 -15.36 -2.69 0.93
CA VAL A 47 -16.03 -3.17 -0.28
C VAL A 47 -17.21 -4.04 0.15
N THR A 48 -18.43 -3.54 -0.04
CA THR A 48 -19.65 -4.24 0.40
C THR A 48 -20.16 -5.25 -0.63
N SER A 49 -19.84 -5.07 -1.92
CA SER A 49 -20.14 -6.02 -3.00
C SER A 49 -18.93 -6.28 -3.89
N ALA A 50 -18.79 -7.53 -4.36
CA ALA A 50 -17.74 -7.99 -5.27
C ALA A 50 -18.01 -7.55 -6.72
N THR A 51 -18.09 -6.24 -6.94
CA THR A 51 -18.38 -5.60 -8.22
C THR A 51 -17.21 -4.71 -8.62
N PHE A 52 -16.98 -4.55 -9.92
CA PHE A 52 -15.91 -3.70 -10.45
C PHE A 52 -15.95 -2.28 -9.85
N ASP A 53 -17.12 -1.62 -9.85
CA ASP A 53 -17.24 -0.23 -9.38
C ASP A 53 -16.88 -0.04 -7.91
N GLN A 54 -17.27 -0.98 -7.04
CA GLN A 54 -16.92 -0.96 -5.61
C GLN A 54 -15.42 -1.20 -5.40
N LEU A 55 -14.83 -2.16 -6.11
CA LEU A 55 -13.39 -2.43 -6.03
C LEU A 55 -12.58 -1.26 -6.59
N TRP A 56 -13.02 -0.67 -7.69
CA TRP A 56 -12.39 0.51 -8.28
C TRP A 56 -12.38 1.68 -7.30
N THR A 57 -13.55 2.06 -6.79
CA THR A 57 -13.74 3.24 -5.93
C THR A 57 -13.02 3.12 -4.60
N ASN A 58 -13.06 1.94 -3.99
CA ASN A 58 -12.57 1.76 -2.62
C ASN A 58 -11.14 1.22 -2.55
N VAL A 59 -10.65 0.56 -3.61
CA VAL A 59 -9.34 -0.09 -3.64
C VAL A 59 -8.47 0.45 -4.77
N PHE A 60 -8.79 0.16 -6.03
CA PHE A 60 -7.84 0.33 -7.13
C PHE A 60 -7.45 1.78 -7.38
N SER A 61 -8.42 2.71 -7.40
CA SER A 61 -8.13 4.12 -7.67
C SER A 61 -7.18 4.73 -6.63
N ASN A 62 -7.34 4.31 -5.38
CA ASN A 62 -6.63 4.92 -4.25
C ASN A 62 -5.26 4.27 -4.01
N GLN A 63 -5.16 2.95 -4.19
CA GLN A 63 -3.96 2.20 -3.82
C GLN A 63 -3.02 1.94 -4.97
N CYS A 64 -3.57 1.80 -6.18
CA CYS A 64 -2.78 1.50 -7.37
C CYS A 64 -2.59 2.77 -8.21
N GLY A 65 -3.56 3.68 -8.20
CA GLY A 65 -3.54 4.91 -9.02
C GLY A 65 -2.39 5.88 -8.72
N SER A 66 -1.80 5.86 -7.52
CA SER A 66 -0.64 6.71 -7.21
C SER A 66 0.63 6.27 -7.96
N CYS A 67 0.78 4.97 -8.24
CA CYS A 67 1.93 4.40 -8.96
C CYS A 67 1.61 4.04 -10.42
N HIS A 68 0.34 3.81 -10.75
CA HIS A 68 -0.11 3.36 -12.07
C HIS A 68 -1.15 4.30 -12.71
N GLY A 69 -1.44 5.47 -12.11
CA GLY A 69 -2.46 6.44 -12.54
C GLY A 69 -1.91 7.78 -13.06
N VAL A 70 -2.77 8.81 -13.16
CA VAL A 70 -2.54 9.98 -14.06
C VAL A 70 -1.39 10.87 -13.59
N GLY A 71 -1.14 10.88 -12.27
CA GLY A 71 -0.05 11.61 -11.64
C GLY A 71 1.20 10.76 -11.37
N ALA A 72 1.19 9.47 -11.74
CA ALA A 72 2.39 8.66 -11.68
C ALA A 72 3.37 9.13 -12.76
N THR A 73 4.66 9.21 -12.44
CA THR A 73 5.72 9.51 -13.43
C THR A 73 5.85 8.32 -14.39
N GLY A 74 4.94 8.24 -15.36
CA GLY A 74 4.70 7.06 -16.21
C GLY A 74 4.01 5.92 -15.45
N THR A 75 3.47 4.92 -16.17
CA THR A 75 3.14 3.61 -15.58
C THR A 75 4.39 2.78 -15.27
N ALA A 76 5.60 3.38 -15.42
CA ALA A 76 6.88 2.68 -15.53
C ALA A 76 6.85 1.52 -16.55
N GLY A 77 6.06 1.67 -17.62
CA GLY A 77 5.83 0.63 -18.63
C GLY A 77 4.72 -0.37 -18.28
N GLY A 78 4.21 -0.37 -17.05
CA GLY A 78 3.13 -1.26 -16.61
C GLY A 78 1.72 -0.86 -17.07
N PRO A 79 0.68 -1.57 -16.61
CA PRO A 79 -0.71 -1.36 -17.01
C PRO A 79 -1.22 0.03 -16.63
N ASP A 80 -2.02 0.62 -17.52
CA ASP A 80 -2.66 1.92 -17.30
C ASP A 80 -3.84 1.79 -16.33
N MET A 81 -3.73 2.42 -15.17
CA MET A 81 -4.76 2.45 -14.13
C MET A 81 -5.24 3.88 -13.87
N ARG A 82 -5.19 4.76 -14.89
CA ARG A 82 -5.61 6.17 -14.81
C ARG A 82 -7.12 6.36 -14.68
N THR A 83 -7.87 5.46 -15.29
CA THR A 83 -9.33 5.50 -15.33
C THR A 83 -9.87 4.08 -15.15
N PRO A 84 -11.13 3.92 -14.72
CA PRO A 84 -11.73 2.59 -14.64
C PRO A 84 -11.76 1.89 -16.01
N ASP A 85 -11.97 2.64 -17.10
CA ASP A 85 -11.93 2.09 -18.47
C ASP A 85 -10.54 1.57 -18.86
N ALA A 86 -9.50 2.37 -18.60
CA ALA A 86 -8.12 2.00 -18.89
C ALA A 86 -7.68 0.77 -18.07
N PHE A 87 -8.00 0.77 -16.78
CA PHE A 87 -7.79 -0.40 -15.91
C PHE A 87 -8.44 -1.63 -16.51
N TYR A 88 -9.75 -1.55 -16.82
CA TYR A 88 -10.50 -2.74 -17.18
C TYR A 88 -10.01 -3.30 -18.53
N SER A 89 -9.87 -2.43 -19.53
CA SER A 89 -9.43 -2.82 -20.87
C SER A 89 -7.96 -3.25 -20.94
N GLY A 90 -7.12 -2.72 -20.05
CA GLY A 90 -5.69 -3.00 -19.98
C GLY A 90 -5.29 -4.16 -19.08
N LEU A 91 -6.17 -4.62 -18.17
CA LEU A 91 -5.85 -5.69 -17.20
C LEU A 91 -6.70 -6.95 -17.37
N VAL A 92 -7.99 -6.81 -17.65
CA VAL A 92 -8.89 -7.98 -17.68
C VAL A 92 -8.65 -8.78 -18.95
N GLY A 93 -8.18 -10.02 -18.78
CA GLY A 93 -7.83 -10.92 -19.88
C GLY A 93 -6.56 -10.53 -20.63
N LYS A 94 -5.80 -9.54 -20.13
CA LYS A 94 -4.52 -9.10 -20.68
C LYS A 94 -3.37 -9.72 -19.91
N ASP A 95 -2.28 -10.03 -20.60
CA ASP A 95 -1.08 -10.62 -20.01
C ASP A 95 0.13 -9.68 -20.16
N GLY A 96 1.28 -10.09 -19.62
CA GLY A 96 2.52 -9.29 -19.67
C GLY A 96 2.91 -8.84 -21.06
N SER A 97 2.68 -9.68 -22.07
CA SER A 97 3.03 -9.39 -23.47
C SER A 97 2.19 -8.27 -24.08
N SER A 98 1.04 -7.94 -23.48
CA SER A 98 0.19 -6.84 -23.94
C SER A 98 0.71 -5.45 -23.54
N THR A 99 1.77 -5.39 -22.73
CA THR A 99 2.43 -4.16 -22.27
C THR A 99 3.91 -4.20 -22.62
N PRO A 100 4.29 -3.97 -23.90
CA PRO A 100 5.67 -4.15 -24.38
C PRO A 100 6.67 -3.17 -23.74
N GLU A 101 6.21 -2.04 -23.22
CA GLU A 101 7.08 -1.12 -22.46
C GLU A 101 7.35 -1.64 -21.04
N TRP A 102 6.54 -2.59 -20.56
CA TRP A 102 6.81 -3.34 -19.34
C TRP A 102 7.95 -4.35 -19.55
N GLU A 103 8.40 -4.60 -20.80
CA GLU A 103 9.47 -5.54 -21.12
C GLU A 103 10.85 -5.13 -20.62
N THR A 104 11.07 -3.85 -20.31
CA THR A 104 12.25 -3.45 -19.53
C THR A 104 12.31 -4.17 -18.15
N TYR A 105 11.17 -4.72 -17.70
CA TYR A 105 10.99 -5.56 -16.52
C TYR A 105 11.01 -7.08 -16.82
N GLU A 106 10.89 -7.50 -18.08
CA GLU A 106 10.86 -8.91 -18.53
C GLU A 106 12.15 -9.67 -18.26
N SER A 107 13.29 -8.98 -18.41
CA SER A 107 14.62 -9.56 -18.16
C SER A 107 14.79 -10.14 -16.75
N ILE A 108 13.89 -9.77 -15.82
CA ILE A 108 13.95 -10.14 -14.41
C ILE A 108 12.83 -11.13 -14.02
N ARG A 109 11.80 -11.34 -14.87
CA ARG A 109 10.55 -12.02 -14.46
C ARG A 109 10.01 -13.14 -15.37
N GLY A 110 10.75 -13.58 -16.38
CA GLY A 110 10.58 -14.90 -17.02
C GLY A 110 9.13 -15.29 -17.34
N ALA A 111 8.64 -16.40 -16.78
CA ALA A 111 7.32 -16.97 -17.10
C ALA A 111 6.12 -16.12 -16.63
N CYS A 112 6.33 -14.97 -15.97
CA CYS A 112 5.23 -14.09 -15.57
C CYS A 112 4.42 -13.53 -16.74
N LEU A 113 5.00 -13.48 -17.94
CA LEU A 113 4.39 -12.86 -19.12
C LEU A 113 3.23 -13.65 -19.71
N SER A 114 3.18 -14.96 -19.48
CA SER A 114 2.09 -15.81 -19.96
C SER A 114 0.88 -15.80 -19.03
N TYR A 115 0.99 -15.20 -17.85
CA TYR A 115 -0.12 -15.06 -16.92
C TYR A 115 -0.89 -13.77 -17.19
N GLN A 116 -2.22 -13.88 -17.16
CA GLN A 116 -3.08 -12.71 -17.24
C GLN A 116 -3.01 -11.90 -15.95
N PHE A 117 -3.03 -10.57 -16.08
CA PHE A 117 -3.08 -9.67 -14.94
C PHE A 117 -4.31 -9.94 -14.09
N ILE A 118 -5.47 -10.05 -14.75
CA ILE A 118 -6.71 -10.55 -14.19
C ILE A 118 -7.24 -11.66 -15.10
N GLN A 119 -7.17 -12.90 -14.61
CA GLN A 119 -7.71 -14.07 -15.30
C GLN A 119 -9.16 -14.30 -14.88
N SER A 120 -10.09 -14.00 -15.79
CA SER A 120 -11.52 -14.22 -15.58
C SER A 120 -11.79 -15.66 -15.11
N ARG A 121 -12.61 -15.80 -14.06
CA ARG A 121 -12.98 -17.07 -13.42
C ARG A 121 -11.85 -17.82 -12.72
N ASN A 122 -10.65 -17.25 -12.60
CA ASN A 122 -9.53 -17.89 -11.91
C ASN A 122 -8.61 -16.90 -11.18
N ALA A 123 -9.03 -16.51 -9.97
CA ALA A 123 -8.24 -15.63 -9.11
C ALA A 123 -6.84 -16.19 -8.78
N ASN A 124 -6.68 -17.52 -8.66
CA ASN A 124 -5.39 -18.13 -8.33
C ASN A 124 -4.39 -18.14 -9.49
N GLN A 125 -4.82 -17.79 -10.70
CA GLN A 125 -3.95 -17.63 -11.87
C GLN A 125 -3.78 -16.15 -12.28
N SER A 126 -4.34 -15.22 -11.51
CA SER A 126 -4.26 -13.78 -11.79
C SER A 126 -3.03 -13.17 -11.15
N VAL A 127 -2.21 -12.45 -11.92
CA VAL A 127 -1.03 -11.75 -11.38
C VAL A 127 -1.40 -10.76 -10.28
N VAL A 128 -2.53 -10.04 -10.41
CA VAL A 128 -2.97 -9.10 -9.37
C VAL A 128 -3.18 -9.78 -8.01
N MET A 129 -3.64 -11.04 -8.01
CA MET A 129 -3.82 -11.80 -6.77
C MET A 129 -2.47 -12.25 -6.22
N ALA A 130 -1.54 -12.73 -7.04
CA ALA A 130 -0.19 -13.08 -6.58
C ALA A 130 0.58 -11.87 -6.01
N VAL A 131 0.30 -10.67 -6.51
CA VAL A 131 0.89 -9.42 -6.01
C VAL A 131 0.34 -9.01 -4.63
N LEU A 132 -0.92 -9.35 -4.32
CA LEU A 132 -1.64 -8.90 -3.13
C LEU A 132 -1.91 -9.99 -2.10
N ASP A 133 -1.84 -11.26 -2.48
CA ASP A 133 -2.11 -12.43 -1.65
C ASP A 133 -0.96 -13.44 -1.75
N SER A 134 -0.17 -13.57 -0.67
CA SER A 134 1.00 -14.45 -0.64
C SER A 134 0.64 -15.93 -0.69
N SER A 135 -0.63 -16.30 -0.50
CA SER A 135 -1.12 -17.66 -0.72
C SER A 135 -1.25 -18.03 -2.20
N VAL A 136 -1.23 -17.04 -3.09
CA VAL A 136 -1.30 -17.24 -4.54
C VAL A 136 0.11 -17.26 -5.12
N SER A 137 0.49 -18.41 -5.68
CA SER A 137 1.78 -18.61 -6.34
C SER A 137 1.57 -19.00 -7.80
N LEU A 138 2.31 -18.34 -8.69
CA LEU A 138 2.29 -18.61 -10.12
C LEU A 138 3.56 -19.37 -10.50
N SER A 139 3.40 -20.56 -11.06
CA SER A 139 4.53 -21.45 -11.36
C SER A 139 5.50 -20.78 -12.36
N GLY A 140 6.79 -20.79 -12.03
CA GLY A 140 7.85 -20.20 -12.85
C GLY A 140 7.86 -18.66 -12.87
N CYS A 141 6.98 -18.01 -12.11
CA CYS A 141 6.85 -16.56 -12.07
C CYS A 141 7.19 -16.02 -10.68
N THR A 142 8.32 -15.32 -10.56
CA THR A 142 8.72 -14.66 -9.32
C THR A 142 8.01 -13.30 -9.23
N ILE A 143 6.92 -13.27 -8.47
CA ILE A 143 6.16 -12.05 -8.19
C ILE A 143 6.77 -11.32 -6.99
N LYS A 144 6.94 -10.01 -7.14
CA LYS A 144 7.20 -9.13 -5.99
C LYS A 144 5.87 -8.82 -5.31
N PHE A 145 5.77 -9.18 -4.04
CA PHE A 145 4.60 -8.85 -3.22
C PHE A 145 4.52 -7.34 -2.99
N HIS A 146 3.32 -6.76 -3.14
CA HIS A 146 3.10 -5.31 -2.97
C HIS A 146 2.32 -4.98 -1.71
N ARG A 147 1.56 -5.94 -1.18
CA ARG A 147 0.70 -5.70 -0.03
C ARG A 147 1.50 -5.59 1.26
N ASN A 148 1.30 -4.53 2.03
CA ASN A 148 1.92 -4.32 3.36
C ASN A 148 3.46 -4.49 3.37
N ALA A 149 4.10 -4.23 2.24
CA ALA A 149 5.53 -4.47 2.05
C ALA A 149 6.18 -3.32 1.28
N ASP A 150 7.26 -2.77 1.83
CA ASP A 150 8.02 -1.71 1.19
C ASP A 150 8.68 -2.17 -0.12
N PRO A 151 8.87 -1.25 -1.09
CA PRO A 151 8.47 0.16 -1.09
C PRO A 151 7.05 0.42 -1.61
N GLN A 152 6.33 -0.60 -2.10
CA GLN A 152 5.02 -0.41 -2.72
C GLN A 152 3.91 -0.19 -1.69
N ASN A 153 3.98 -0.90 -0.57
CA ASN A 153 3.10 -0.80 0.59
C ASN A 153 1.62 -0.60 0.23
N VAL A 154 1.13 -1.38 -0.75
CA VAL A 154 -0.27 -1.36 -1.16
C VAL A 154 -1.09 -1.83 0.03
N CYS A 155 -1.95 -0.95 0.52
CA CYS A 155 -2.80 -1.29 1.63
C CYS A 155 -4.10 -1.87 1.07
N ILE A 156 -4.45 -3.10 1.45
CA ILE A 156 -5.76 -3.70 1.16
C ILE A 156 -6.11 -4.60 2.34
N THR A 157 -7.33 -4.50 2.85
CA THR A 157 -7.80 -5.35 3.96
C THR A 157 -8.03 -6.78 3.48
N ASP A 158 -8.00 -7.76 4.39
CA ASP A 158 -8.32 -9.15 4.03
C ASP A 158 -9.77 -9.27 3.51
N ALA A 159 -10.70 -8.50 4.07
CA ALA A 159 -12.08 -8.46 3.61
C ALA A 159 -12.19 -7.94 2.16
N ASN A 160 -11.47 -6.87 1.82
CA ASN A 160 -11.45 -6.33 0.46
C ASN A 160 -10.75 -7.30 -0.51
N LEU A 161 -9.72 -8.03 -0.05
CA LEU A 161 -9.06 -9.06 -0.85
C LEU A 161 -9.98 -10.26 -1.15
N VAL A 162 -10.83 -10.67 -0.20
CA VAL A 162 -11.89 -11.66 -0.44
C VAL A 162 -12.85 -11.17 -1.52
N LYS A 163 -13.27 -9.90 -1.47
CA LYS A 163 -14.17 -9.31 -2.48
C LYS A 163 -13.53 -9.23 -3.86
N LEU A 164 -12.24 -8.93 -3.94
CA LEU A 164 -11.47 -8.98 -5.18
C LEU A 164 -11.48 -10.39 -5.78
N ARG A 165 -11.17 -11.40 -4.94
CA ARG A 165 -11.18 -12.81 -5.34
C ARG A 165 -12.56 -13.27 -5.83
N GLU A 166 -13.63 -12.90 -5.12
CA GLU A 166 -15.02 -13.18 -5.51
C GLU A 166 -15.34 -12.60 -6.89
N TRP A 167 -15.01 -11.33 -7.12
CA TRP A 167 -15.27 -10.64 -8.40
C TRP A 167 -14.54 -11.32 -9.57
N ILE A 168 -13.25 -11.65 -9.40
CA ILE A 168 -12.47 -12.33 -10.44
C ILE A 168 -13.08 -13.71 -10.74
N ASN A 169 -13.39 -14.49 -9.71
CA ASN A 169 -13.98 -15.82 -9.87
C ASN A 169 -15.39 -15.79 -10.48
N ALA A 170 -16.15 -14.70 -10.30
CA ALA A 170 -17.43 -14.48 -10.96
C ALA A 170 -17.30 -14.09 -12.45
N GLY A 171 -16.08 -13.93 -12.95
CA GLY A 171 -15.80 -13.62 -14.35
C GLY A 171 -15.15 -12.25 -14.56
N ALA A 172 -14.85 -11.51 -13.49
CA ALA A 172 -14.32 -10.15 -13.56
C ALA A 172 -15.20 -9.22 -14.41
N ASN A 173 -16.52 -9.41 -14.36
CA ASN A 173 -17.46 -8.62 -15.16
C ASN A 173 -17.48 -7.17 -14.70
N ARG A 174 -17.70 -6.27 -15.65
CA ARG A 174 -17.90 -4.85 -15.36
C ARG A 174 -19.29 -4.58 -14.83
#